data_AF-A0A0A9U1X4-F1
#
_entry.id   AF-A0A0A9U1X4-F1
#
_cell.length_a   1.000
_cell.length_b   1.000
_cell.length_c   1.000
_cell.angle_alpha   90.00
_cell.angle_beta   90.00
_cell.angle_gamma   90.00
#
_symmetry.space_group_name_H-M   'P 1'
#
loop_
_entity.id
_entity.type
_entity.pdbx_description
1 polymer ?
#
loop_
_entity_poly.entity_id
_entity_poly.type
_entity_poly.pdbx_seq_one_letter_code
_entity_poly.pdbx_strand_id
1 'polypeptide(L)'
;MAEQAANAKHVADIVGAGVRVGVKTTGAKAAPELVGMAQVAEKVQELMDGSEAGRRMRARAEHVRQAARAAVGEGGTSRLALRQMVGELQSSYGGGDGDGGRINGTSNASSN
;
A
#
# COMPACT_ATOMS: atom_id res chain seq x y z
N MET A 1 3.49 16.36 13.76
CA MET A 1 2.56 15.80 12.75
C MET A 1 3.37 14.88 11.84
N ALA A 2 2.89 13.67 11.61
CA ALA A 2 3.46 12.75 10.63
C ALA A 2 2.72 12.90 9.28
N GLU A 3 2.58 11.84 8.51
CA GLU A 3 1.97 11.82 7.17
C GLU A 3 0.43 11.95 7.16
N GLN A 4 -0.22 12.09 8.33
CA GLN A 4 -1.68 12.16 8.49
C GLN A 4 -2.38 13.18 7.58
N ALA A 5 -1.79 14.35 7.32
CA ALA A 5 -2.36 15.34 6.41
C ALA A 5 -2.41 14.85 4.94
N ALA A 6 -1.40 14.09 4.52
CA ALA A 6 -1.39 13.44 3.21
C ALA A 6 -2.37 12.26 3.17
N ASN A 7 -2.44 11.46 4.23
CA ASN A 7 -3.40 10.35 4.34
C ASN A 7 -4.86 10.85 4.30
N ALA A 8 -5.18 11.94 4.99
CA ALA A 8 -6.51 12.55 4.97
C ALA A 8 -6.91 13.03 3.56
N LYS A 9 -5.97 13.64 2.83
CA LYS A 9 -6.15 13.97 1.41
C LYS A 9 -6.35 12.72 0.55
N HIS A 10 -5.55 11.67 0.78
CA HIS A 10 -5.66 10.43 0.00
C HIS A 10 -7.02 9.74 0.20
N VAL A 11 -7.47 9.54 1.45
CA VAL A 11 -8.73 8.84 1.75
C VAL A 11 -9.95 9.59 1.21
N ALA A 12 -10.00 10.91 1.37
CA ALA A 12 -11.17 11.71 0.96
C ALA A 12 -11.13 12.12 -0.51
N ASP A 13 -10.02 12.70 -0.99
CA ASP A 13 -9.97 13.33 -2.31
C ASP A 13 -9.57 12.35 -3.42
N ILE A 14 -8.78 11.30 -3.12
CA ILE A 14 -8.24 10.35 -4.12
C ILE A 14 -9.05 9.04 -4.12
N VAL A 15 -9.24 8.45 -2.95
CA VAL A 15 -9.98 7.19 -2.80
C VAL A 15 -11.50 7.43 -2.80
N GLY A 16 -11.95 8.61 -2.34
CA GLY A 16 -13.36 8.96 -2.28
C GLY A 16 -14.16 8.14 -1.27
N ALA A 17 -13.51 7.71 -0.17
CA ALA A 17 -14.08 6.79 0.83
C ALA A 17 -14.23 7.42 2.23
N GLY A 18 -14.14 8.74 2.35
CA GLY A 18 -14.32 9.46 3.60
C GLY A 18 -14.45 10.97 3.43
N VAL A 19 -14.81 11.65 4.52
CA VAL A 19 -15.07 13.10 4.57
C VAL A 19 -13.92 13.82 5.27
N ARG A 20 -13.55 15.02 4.81
CA ARG A 20 -12.61 15.88 5.56
C ARG A 20 -13.36 16.83 6.47
N VAL A 21 -13.12 16.68 7.76
CA VAL A 21 -13.31 17.76 8.74
C VAL A 21 -12.17 18.77 8.49
N GLY A 22 -12.52 19.98 8.06
CA GLY A 22 -11.61 20.95 7.44
C GLY A 22 -10.64 21.66 8.37
N VAL A 23 -9.92 20.91 9.22
CA VAL A 23 -8.90 21.44 10.14
C VAL A 23 -7.70 21.96 9.34
N LYS A 24 -7.47 23.27 9.41
CA LYS A 24 -6.24 23.91 8.95
C LYS A 24 -5.15 23.56 9.95
N THR A 25 -4.11 22.87 9.48
CA THR A 25 -2.90 22.66 10.26
C THR A 25 -2.16 23.99 10.40
N THR A 26 -2.49 24.74 11.45
CA THR A 26 -1.64 25.83 11.92
C THR A 26 -0.27 25.26 12.33
N GLY A 27 0.82 25.98 12.04
CA GLY A 27 2.18 25.48 12.26
C GLY A 27 2.46 25.05 13.71
N ALA A 28 3.52 24.28 13.93
CA ALA A 28 3.79 23.51 15.17
C ALA A 28 3.85 24.29 16.51
N LYS A 29 3.69 25.61 16.51
CA LYS A 29 3.62 26.49 17.71
C LYS A 29 2.24 27.12 17.95
N ALA A 30 1.28 26.91 17.07
CA ALA A 30 -0.06 27.46 17.18
C ALA A 30 -1.02 26.46 17.84
N ALA A 31 -2.00 26.97 18.60
CA ALA A 31 -3.05 26.14 19.17
C ALA A 31 -3.84 25.43 18.05
N PRO A 32 -4.22 24.15 18.23
CA PRO A 32 -4.98 23.42 17.21
C PRO A 32 -6.32 24.10 16.94
N GLU A 33 -6.69 24.22 15.67
CA GLU A 33 -8.02 24.73 15.28
C GLU A 33 -9.10 23.81 15.85
N LEU A 34 -9.96 24.36 16.71
CA LEU A 34 -11.02 23.62 17.37
C LEU A 34 -12.19 23.43 16.40
N VAL A 35 -12.51 22.17 16.08
CA VAL A 35 -13.69 21.81 15.30
C VAL A 35 -14.94 21.99 16.16
N GLY A 36 -15.85 22.86 15.74
CA GLY A 36 -17.12 23.08 16.43
C GLY A 36 -18.10 21.91 16.29
N MET A 37 -18.94 21.70 17.30
CA MET A 37 -19.94 20.62 17.33
C MET A 37 -20.83 20.58 16.07
N ALA A 38 -21.25 21.74 15.55
CA ALA A 38 -22.07 21.83 14.34
C ALA A 38 -21.34 21.26 13.10
N GLN A 39 -20.04 21.54 12.96
CA GLN A 39 -19.21 21.01 11.87
C GLN A 39 -18.99 19.49 12.01
N VAL A 40 -18.85 18.99 13.25
CA VAL A 40 -18.81 17.53 13.49
C VAL A 40 -20.13 16.89 13.10
N ALA A 41 -21.27 17.46 13.51
CA ALA A 41 -22.59 16.94 13.18
C ALA A 41 -22.83 16.91 11.66
N GLU A 42 -22.48 17.99 10.95
CA GLU A 42 -22.55 18.07 9.49
C GLU A 42 -21.73 16.97 8.78
N LYS A 43 -20.55 16.60 9.31
CA LYS A 43 -19.67 15.57 8.70
C LYS A 43 -19.93 14.14 9.18
N VAL A 44 -20.77 13.97 10.21
CA VAL A 44 -21.35 12.67 10.60
C VAL A 44 -22.65 12.42 9.82
N GLN A 45 -23.44 13.46 9.60
CA GLN A 45 -24.24 13.65 8.37
C GLN A 45 -23.28 13.71 7.14
N GLU A 46 -23.76 13.72 5.89
CA GLU A 46 -22.94 13.49 4.67
C GLU A 46 -22.36 12.06 4.56
N LEU A 47 -21.78 11.52 5.64
CA LEU A 47 -21.24 10.18 5.75
C LEU A 47 -22.31 9.14 6.09
N MET A 48 -23.08 9.32 7.17
CA MET A 48 -23.94 8.26 7.73
C MET A 48 -25.36 8.25 7.18
N ASP A 49 -25.94 9.45 7.00
CA ASP A 49 -27.35 9.80 6.71
C ASP A 49 -28.02 9.17 5.48
N GLY A 50 -27.33 8.30 4.75
CA GLY A 50 -27.88 7.66 3.56
C GLY A 50 -28.07 8.63 2.39
N SER A 51 -27.40 9.79 2.43
CA SER A 51 -27.27 10.66 1.27
C SER A 51 -26.61 9.94 0.08
N GLU A 52 -26.76 10.50 -1.12
CA GLU A 52 -26.05 10.01 -2.31
C GLU A 52 -24.52 10.05 -2.14
N ALA A 53 -24.00 11.05 -1.43
CA ALA A 53 -22.59 11.15 -1.07
C ALA A 53 -22.17 10.00 -0.13
N GLY A 54 -22.88 9.81 0.98
CA GLY A 54 -22.62 8.74 1.95
C GLY A 54 -22.71 7.33 1.34
N ARG A 55 -23.67 7.09 0.45
CA ARG A 55 -23.77 5.83 -0.33
C ARG A 55 -22.54 5.62 -1.22
N ARG A 56 -22.11 6.65 -1.97
CA ARG A 56 -20.94 6.56 -2.86
C ARG A 56 -19.64 6.33 -2.08
N MET A 57 -19.45 7.00 -0.95
CA MET A 57 -18.29 6.78 -0.07
C MET A 57 -18.25 5.35 0.48
N ARG A 58 -19.37 4.80 0.95
CA ARG A 58 -19.46 3.40 1.38
C ARG A 58 -19.18 2.42 0.24
N ALA A 59 -19.69 2.67 -0.97
CA ALA A 59 -19.42 1.83 -2.13
C ALA A 59 -17.93 1.85 -2.54
N ARG A 60 -17.27 3.02 -2.44
CA ARG A 60 -15.81 3.13 -2.65
C ARG A 60 -15.02 2.39 -1.57
N ALA A 61 -15.40 2.51 -0.31
CA ALA A 61 -14.76 1.78 0.79
C ALA A 61 -14.86 0.25 0.60
N GLU A 62 -16.03 -0.26 0.21
CA GLU A 62 -16.23 -1.69 -0.04
C GLU A 62 -15.44 -2.18 -1.27
N HIS A 63 -15.41 -1.40 -2.36
CA HIS A 63 -14.56 -1.72 -3.52
C HIS A 63 -13.07 -1.79 -3.15
N VAL A 64 -12.57 -0.85 -2.34
CA VAL A 64 -11.18 -0.85 -1.85
C VAL A 64 -10.92 -2.05 -0.93
N ARG A 65 -11.86 -2.41 -0.05
CA ARG A 65 -11.79 -3.61 0.80
C ARG A 65 -11.66 -4.89 -0.05
N GLN A 66 -12.42 -4.99 -1.14
CA GLN A 66 -12.34 -6.13 -2.06
C GLN A 66 -11.01 -6.16 -2.83
N ALA A 67 -10.58 -5.01 -3.37
CA ALA A 67 -9.29 -4.89 -4.06
C ALA A 67 -8.10 -5.23 -3.15
N ALA A 68 -8.10 -4.75 -1.89
CA ALA A 68 -7.06 -5.07 -0.92
C ALA A 68 -7.02 -6.57 -0.59
N ARG A 69 -8.18 -7.22 -0.41
CA ARG A 69 -8.28 -8.68 -0.22
C ARG A 69 -7.76 -9.46 -1.43
N ALA A 70 -8.08 -9.02 -2.66
CA ALA A 70 -7.57 -9.63 -3.87
C ALA A 70 -6.05 -9.49 -4.02
N ALA A 71 -5.49 -8.31 -3.69
CA ALA A 71 -4.05 -8.04 -3.80
C ALA A 71 -3.18 -8.90 -2.87
N VAL A 72 -3.70 -9.29 -1.69
CA VAL A 72 -2.99 -10.16 -0.73
C VAL A 72 -3.34 -11.65 -0.87
N GLY A 73 -4.40 -11.98 -1.62
CA GLY A 73 -4.86 -13.36 -1.85
C GLY A 73 -3.91 -14.17 -2.75
N GLU A 74 -4.25 -15.44 -2.99
CA GLU A 74 -3.52 -16.26 -3.97
C GLU A 74 -3.64 -15.66 -5.38
N GLY A 75 -2.52 -15.60 -6.10
CA GLY A 75 -2.41 -14.86 -7.36
C GLY A 75 -2.43 -13.33 -7.23
N GLY A 76 -2.59 -12.79 -6.02
CA GLY A 76 -2.67 -11.35 -5.75
C GLY A 76 -1.35 -10.60 -5.98
N THR A 77 -1.46 -9.35 -6.45
CA THR A 77 -0.30 -8.52 -6.84
C THR A 77 0.69 -8.27 -5.71
N SER A 78 0.23 -7.96 -4.49
CA SER A 78 1.10 -7.77 -3.33
C SER A 78 1.80 -9.07 -2.90
N ARG A 79 1.09 -10.21 -3.01
CA ARG A 79 1.67 -11.54 -2.72
C ARG A 79 2.74 -11.93 -3.75
N LEU A 80 2.51 -11.63 -5.03
CA LEU A 80 3.48 -11.85 -6.10
C LEU A 80 4.71 -10.94 -5.95
N ALA A 81 4.52 -9.65 -5.71
CA ALA A 81 5.62 -8.70 -5.49
C ALA A 81 6.49 -9.10 -4.29
N LEU A 82 5.89 -9.55 -3.18
CA LEU A 82 6.63 -10.05 -2.03
C LEU A 82 7.44 -11.32 -2.36
N ARG A 83 6.87 -12.27 -3.12
CA ARG A 83 7.60 -13.47 -3.58
C ARG A 83 8.78 -13.10 -4.49
N GLN A 84 8.59 -12.14 -5.39
CA GLN A 84 9.67 -11.65 -6.26
C GLN A 84 10.80 -11.03 -5.43
N MET A 85 10.49 -10.12 -4.49
CA MET A 85 11.47 -9.50 -3.59
C MET A 85 12.28 -10.56 -2.81
N VAL A 86 11.63 -11.61 -2.30
CA VAL A 86 12.30 -12.71 -1.61
C VAL A 86 13.23 -13.49 -2.56
N GLY A 87 12.80 -13.76 -3.79
CA GLY A 87 13.62 -14.44 -4.81
C GLY A 87 14.84 -13.62 -5.25
N GLU A 88 14.70 -12.31 -5.37
CA GLU A 88 15.79 -11.37 -5.64
C GLU A 88 16.82 -11.36 -4.49
N LEU A 89 16.35 -11.27 -3.24
CA LEU A 89 17.22 -11.37 -2.06
C LEU A 89 17.95 -12.71 -2.00
N GLN A 90 17.24 -13.84 -2.17
CA GLN A 90 17.85 -15.18 -2.19
C GLN A 90 18.90 -15.32 -3.29
N SER A 91 18.65 -14.75 -4.47
CA SER A 91 19.61 -14.77 -5.58
C SER A 91 20.84 -13.90 -5.30
N SER A 92 20.66 -12.75 -4.62
CA SER A 92 21.75 -11.86 -4.24
C SER A 92 22.68 -12.44 -3.16
N TYR A 93 22.16 -13.28 -2.26
CA TYR A 93 22.95 -13.93 -1.20
C TYR A 93 23.40 -15.36 -1.53
N GLY A 94 22.71 -16.06 -2.45
CA GLY A 94 23.04 -17.43 -2.85
C GLY A 94 24.23 -17.55 -3.82
N GLY A 95 24.76 -16.43 -4.33
CA GLY A 95 25.91 -16.42 -5.24
C GLY A 95 27.28 -16.70 -4.60
N GLY A 96 27.32 -17.13 -3.34
CA GLY A 96 28.56 -17.39 -2.59
C GLY A 96 29.19 -18.78 -2.81
N ASP A 97 28.38 -19.79 -3.13
CA ASP A 97 28.81 -21.20 -3.11
C ASP A 97 28.37 -21.96 -4.38
N GLY A 98 29.29 -22.17 -5.34
CA GLY A 98 29.03 -23.13 -6.44
C GLY A 98 29.83 -22.97 -7.75
N ASP A 99 30.91 -23.74 -7.86
CA ASP A 99 31.56 -24.25 -9.09
C ASP A 99 31.88 -23.28 -10.26
N GLY A 100 33.15 -22.90 -10.36
CA GLY A 100 33.80 -22.39 -11.58
C GLY A 100 35.10 -23.13 -11.94
N GLY A 101 35.27 -24.36 -11.45
CA GLY A 101 36.56 -25.05 -11.36
C GLY A 101 36.84 -26.08 -12.46
N ARG A 102 36.27 -25.92 -13.66
CA ARG A 102 36.51 -26.84 -14.80
C ARG A 102 37.91 -26.66 -15.39
N ILE A 103 38.90 -27.30 -14.76
CA ILE A 103 40.25 -27.42 -15.30
C ILE A 103 40.26 -28.32 -16.55
N ASN A 104 40.89 -27.84 -17.62
CA ASN A 104 41.13 -28.60 -18.84
C ASN A 104 42.06 -29.79 -18.55
N GLY A 105 41.64 -30.99 -18.92
CA GLY A 105 42.44 -32.22 -18.84
C GLY A 105 42.48 -32.92 -20.20
N THR A 106 43.44 -32.54 -21.05
CA THR A 106 43.67 -33.20 -22.34
C THR A 106 44.36 -34.55 -22.15
N SER A 107 43.71 -35.65 -22.54
CA SER A 107 44.35 -36.96 -22.69
C SER A 107 43.92 -37.61 -24.01
N ASN A 108 44.69 -37.35 -25.06
CA ASN A 108 44.64 -38.12 -26.31
C ASN A 108 45.31 -39.48 -26.08
N ALA A 109 44.61 -40.59 -26.36
CA ALA A 109 45.24 -41.89 -26.55
C ALA A 109 44.33 -42.80 -27.40
N SER A 110 44.77 -43.11 -28.63
CA SER A 110 44.20 -44.17 -29.46
C SER A 110 44.32 -45.54 -28.80
N SER A 111 43.41 -46.47 -29.12
CA SER A 111 43.76 -47.82 -29.61
C SER A 111 42.52 -48.62 -30.04
N ASN A 112 42.55 -49.09 -31.29
CA ASN A 112 41.73 -50.16 -31.92
C ASN A 112 40.21 -50.17 -31.67
#